data_AF-A0A972H8J9-F1
#
_entry.id   AF-A0A972H8J9-F1
#
_cell.length_a   1.000
_cell.length_b   1.000
_cell.length_c   1.000
_cell.angle_alpha   90.00
_cell.angle_beta   90.00
_cell.angle_gamma   90.00
#
_symmetry.space_group_name_H-M   'P 1'
#
loop_
_entity.id
_entity.type
_entity.pdbx_description
1 polymer ?
#
loop_
_entity_poly.entity_id
_entity_poly.type
_entity_poly.pdbx_seq_one_letter_code
_entity_poly.pdbx_strand_id
1 'polypeptide(L)'
;MNRQNTLKRTALALAAIVVFAACSGSTPGDTTAPTTPSSEPTITEPLATMAGVQIVNFAFNEPAITVKVGDTVTWTNEENGIQHTTTADEGLWSSGSLDSGDVFEFTFSEPGTYTYLCTIHPSMTGTITVTE
;
A
#
# COMPACT_ATOMS: atom_id res chain seq x y z
N MET A 1 -36.74 -11.67 -10.41
CA MET A 1 -35.75 -12.46 -9.65
C MET A 1 -34.54 -11.56 -9.45
N ASN A 2 -33.99 -11.28 -8.27
CA ASN A 2 -34.04 -11.99 -7.01
C ASN A 2 -34.04 -10.97 -5.85
N ARG A 3 -34.87 -11.24 -4.85
CA ARG A 3 -35.17 -10.37 -3.71
C ARG A 3 -34.38 -10.89 -2.51
N GLN A 4 -33.77 -9.95 -1.78
CA GLN A 4 -33.42 -10.02 -0.35
C GLN A 4 -32.27 -10.94 0.05
N ASN A 5 -31.25 -10.37 0.69
CA ASN A 5 -30.65 -10.98 1.87
C ASN A 5 -30.28 -9.87 2.88
N THR A 6 -31.26 -9.53 3.72
CA THR A 6 -31.10 -8.72 4.91
C THR A 6 -30.84 -9.64 6.10
N LEU A 7 -29.68 -9.51 6.72
CA LEU A 7 -29.38 -10.03 8.07
C LEU A 7 -28.84 -8.84 8.87
N LYS A 8 -29.73 -8.06 9.49
CA LYS A 8 -30.13 -8.12 10.92
C LYS A 8 -28.95 -8.01 11.91
N ARG A 9 -28.70 -6.74 12.28
CA ARG A 9 -28.34 -6.18 13.59
C ARG A 9 -28.45 -7.14 14.78
N THR A 10 -27.41 -7.20 15.62
CA THR A 10 -27.35 -6.62 17.00
C THR A 10 -26.18 -7.23 17.76
N ALA A 11 -25.25 -6.41 18.24
CA ALA A 11 -24.28 -6.79 19.25
C ALA A 11 -24.34 -5.75 20.38
N LEU A 12 -24.85 -6.16 21.53
CA LEU A 12 -24.64 -5.48 22.81
C LEU A 12 -24.73 -6.52 23.92
N ALA A 13 -23.61 -6.80 24.57
CA ALA A 13 -23.57 -7.43 25.88
C ALA A 13 -22.39 -6.85 26.66
N LEU A 14 -22.73 -6.12 27.73
CA LEU A 14 -21.85 -5.65 28.80
C LEU A 14 -21.65 -6.78 29.83
N ALA A 15 -20.42 -6.96 30.29
CA ALA A 15 -20.03 -7.54 31.60
C ALA A 15 -18.49 -7.57 31.65
N ALA A 16 -17.76 -7.41 32.74
CA ALA A 16 -17.98 -6.88 34.08
C ALA A 16 -16.56 -6.67 34.65
N ILE A 17 -16.38 -5.63 35.47
CA ILE A 17 -15.11 -5.28 36.12
C ILE A 17 -14.83 -6.29 37.25
N VAL A 18 -13.60 -6.81 37.32
CA VAL A 18 -13.06 -7.48 38.51
C VAL A 18 -11.74 -6.79 38.89
N VAL A 19 -11.76 -6.16 40.05
CA VAL A 19 -10.60 -5.58 40.77
C VAL A 19 -10.00 -6.66 41.67
N PHE A 20 -8.68 -6.64 41.83
CA PHE A 20 -7.91 -6.77 43.09
C PHE A 20 -6.55 -7.45 42.84
N ALA A 21 -5.46 -6.74 43.10
CA ALA A 21 -4.42 -7.19 44.03
C ALA A 21 -3.37 -6.09 44.20
N ALA A 22 -3.16 -5.71 45.45
CA ALA A 22 -2.23 -4.69 45.91
C ALA A 22 -0.77 -5.18 45.88
N CYS A 23 0.16 -4.26 45.70
CA CYS A 23 1.45 -4.33 46.37
C CYS A 23 1.90 -2.92 46.79
N SER A 24 1.94 -2.69 48.10
CA SER A 24 2.64 -1.57 48.72
C SER A 24 3.96 -2.12 49.29
N GLY A 25 5.07 -1.50 48.91
CA GLY A 25 6.38 -1.73 49.50
C GLY A 25 7.28 -0.55 49.13
N SER A 26 7.64 0.26 50.13
CA SER A 26 8.50 1.44 50.00
C SER A 26 9.74 1.24 50.86
N THR A 27 10.95 1.35 50.28
CA THR A 27 12.15 1.87 50.97
C THR A 27 13.15 2.41 49.93
N PRO A 28 13.93 3.47 50.24
CA PRO A 28 14.69 4.23 49.28
C PRO A 28 16.13 3.71 49.14
N GLY A 29 16.63 3.73 47.91
CA GLY A 29 18.02 3.50 47.59
C GLY A 29 18.50 4.58 46.64
N ASP A 30 19.10 5.63 47.21
CA ASP A 30 19.98 6.52 46.46
C ASP A 30 21.14 5.67 45.91
N THR A 31 21.20 5.53 44.59
CA THR A 31 22.44 5.24 43.86
C THR A 31 22.28 5.85 42.48
N THR A 32 23.01 6.95 42.27
CA THR A 32 23.26 7.59 40.99
C THR A 32 23.55 6.56 39.90
N ALA A 33 22.59 6.34 39.01
CA ALA A 33 22.84 5.66 37.75
C ALA A 33 23.58 6.63 36.82
N PRO A 34 24.68 6.22 36.15
CA PRO A 34 25.18 7.00 35.04
C PRO A 34 24.13 6.98 33.93
N THR A 35 23.67 8.16 33.50
CA THR A 35 22.84 8.32 32.32
C THR A 35 23.68 7.94 31.10
N THR A 36 23.65 6.67 30.71
CA THR A 36 24.05 6.29 29.36
C THR A 36 22.98 6.83 28.41
N PRO A 37 23.32 7.63 27.39
CA PRO A 37 22.38 7.91 26.32
C PRO A 37 22.09 6.57 25.63
N SER A 38 20.91 6.03 25.87
CA SER A 38 20.36 4.92 25.09
C SER A 38 20.04 5.49 23.72
N SER A 39 20.98 5.37 22.80
CA SER A 39 20.75 5.58 21.37
C SER A 39 19.80 4.49 20.91
N GLU A 40 18.50 4.74 21.04
CA GLU A 40 17.51 3.99 20.28
C GLU A 40 17.79 4.27 18.80
N PRO A 41 18.07 3.25 17.97
CA PRO A 41 18.16 3.48 16.55
C PRO A 41 16.77 3.93 16.10
N THR A 42 16.63 5.21 15.80
CA THR A 42 15.56 5.68 14.93
C THR A 42 15.73 4.90 13.63
N ILE A 43 14.94 3.83 13.45
CA ILE A 43 14.73 3.24 12.14
C ILE A 43 13.98 4.32 11.37
N THR A 44 14.74 5.18 10.70
CA THR A 44 14.23 5.94 9.58
C THR A 44 13.88 4.90 8.53
N GLU A 45 12.64 4.40 8.57
CA GLU A 45 12.11 3.69 7.41
C GLU A 45 12.29 4.63 6.21
N PRO A 46 12.95 4.18 5.12
CA PRO A 46 13.07 4.99 3.93
C PRO A 46 11.66 5.38 3.50
N LEU A 47 11.45 6.67 3.22
CA LEU A 47 10.23 7.12 2.55
C LEU A 47 10.08 6.28 1.28
N ALA A 48 9.03 5.44 1.22
CA ALA A 48 8.67 4.75 0.00
C ALA A 48 8.51 5.81 -1.09
N THR A 49 9.33 5.72 -2.14
CA THR A 49 9.29 6.69 -3.23
C THR A 49 8.08 6.32 -4.08
N MET A 50 7.02 7.11 -3.98
CA MET A 50 5.83 6.90 -4.81
C MET A 50 6.13 7.32 -6.25
N ALA A 51 6.35 6.34 -7.12
CA ALA A 51 6.46 6.58 -8.56
C ALA A 51 5.06 6.58 -9.18
N GLY A 52 4.65 7.72 -9.76
CA GLY A 52 3.34 7.89 -10.39
C GLY A 52 3.39 7.73 -11.90
N VAL A 53 2.46 6.97 -12.48
CA VAL A 53 2.25 6.81 -13.92
C VAL A 53 0.87 7.38 -14.27
N GLN A 54 0.83 8.40 -15.13
CA GLN A 54 -0.46 8.92 -15.62
C GLN A 54 -0.83 8.19 -16.91
N ILE A 55 -2.11 7.86 -17.02
CA ILE A 55 -2.69 7.27 -18.22
C ILE A 55 -3.48 8.36 -18.93
N VAL A 56 -2.97 8.80 -20.09
CA VAL A 56 -3.56 9.88 -20.89
C VAL A 56 -3.10 9.77 -22.33
N ASN A 57 -3.93 10.25 -23.28
CA ASN A 57 -3.64 10.22 -24.72
C ASN A 57 -3.33 8.81 -25.25
N PHE A 58 -4.06 7.79 -24.77
CA PHE A 58 -3.80 6.39 -25.13
C PHE A 58 -2.34 5.96 -24.87
N ALA A 59 -1.75 6.41 -23.76
CA ALA A 59 -0.39 6.07 -23.35
C ALA A 59 -0.23 6.00 -21.83
N PHE A 60 0.74 5.20 -21.38
CA PHE A 60 1.38 5.41 -20.08
C PHE A 60 2.42 6.51 -20.28
N ASN A 61 2.24 7.68 -19.66
CA ASN A 61 3.06 8.86 -19.95
C ASN A 61 4.54 8.68 -19.59
N GLU A 62 4.82 7.79 -18.64
CA GLU A 62 6.15 7.33 -18.24
C GLU A 62 6.25 5.81 -18.54
N PRO A 63 6.53 5.41 -19.79
CA PRO A 63 6.47 4.01 -20.19
C PRO A 63 7.62 3.17 -19.61
N ALA A 64 8.63 3.78 -19.00
CA ALA A 64 9.71 3.07 -18.33
C ALA A 64 10.08 3.78 -17.03
N ILE A 65 9.89 3.10 -15.89
CA ILE A 65 10.28 3.64 -14.57
C ILE A 65 11.19 2.65 -13.84
N THR A 66 12.03 3.19 -12.98
CA THR A 66 12.86 2.41 -12.04
C THR A 66 12.45 2.75 -10.62
N VAL A 67 12.20 1.72 -9.82
CA VAL A 67 11.85 1.83 -8.40
C VAL A 67 12.69 0.85 -7.58
N LYS A 68 12.63 0.94 -6.25
CA LYS A 68 13.30 -0.01 -5.36
C LYS A 68 12.34 -1.07 -4.85
N VAL A 69 12.89 -2.19 -4.38
CA VAL A 69 12.13 -3.17 -3.59
C VAL A 69 11.48 -2.45 -2.40
N GLY A 70 10.18 -2.66 -2.23
CA GLY A 70 9.34 -2.01 -1.23
C GLY A 70 8.62 -0.75 -1.72
N ASP A 71 9.01 -0.18 -2.86
CA ASP A 71 8.32 0.98 -3.42
C ASP A 71 6.95 0.59 -4.00
N THR A 72 6.04 1.57 -3.98
CA THR A 72 4.71 1.46 -4.57
C THR A 72 4.62 2.32 -5.81
N VAL A 73 4.13 1.74 -6.90
CA VAL A 73 3.79 2.46 -8.12
C VAL A 73 2.29 2.72 -8.13
N THR A 74 1.93 3.95 -8.47
CA THR A 74 0.54 4.41 -8.57
C THR A 74 0.23 4.77 -10.01
N TRP A 75 -0.79 4.15 -10.59
CA TRP A 75 -1.34 4.50 -11.90
C TRP A 75 -2.61 5.30 -11.72
N THR A 76 -2.72 6.43 -12.41
CA THR A 76 -3.94 7.26 -12.42
C THR A 76 -4.46 7.38 -13.85
N ASN A 77 -5.73 7.07 -14.07
CA ASN A 77 -6.36 7.36 -15.36
C ASN A 77 -6.82 8.81 -15.42
N GLU A 78 -6.10 9.66 -16.17
CA GLU A 78 -6.46 11.07 -16.35
C GLU A 78 -7.21 11.32 -17.67
N GLU A 79 -7.46 10.28 -18.47
CA GLU A 79 -8.18 10.40 -19.73
C GLU A 79 -9.69 10.38 -19.53
N ASN A 80 -10.35 11.46 -19.95
CA ASN A 80 -11.80 11.62 -19.79
C ASN A 80 -12.58 10.71 -20.75
N GLY A 81 -13.46 9.87 -20.19
CA GLY A 81 -14.41 9.04 -20.93
C GLY A 81 -13.80 7.80 -21.59
N ILE A 82 -12.51 7.51 -21.36
CA ILE A 82 -11.82 6.34 -21.89
C ILE A 82 -11.34 5.49 -20.71
N GLN A 83 -11.75 4.21 -20.70
CA GLN A 83 -11.27 3.25 -19.71
C GLN A 83 -9.92 2.67 -20.13
N HIS A 84 -9.09 2.44 -19.13
CA HIS A 84 -7.80 1.79 -19.29
C HIS A 84 -7.59 0.71 -18.22
N THR A 85 -6.56 -0.09 -18.41
CA THR A 85 -6.08 -1.04 -17.40
C THR A 85 -4.57 -0.91 -17.27
N THR A 86 -4.01 -1.31 -16.13
CA THR A 86 -2.61 -1.72 -16.00
C THR A 86 -2.58 -3.20 -15.65
N THR A 87 -1.99 -4.02 -16.52
CA THR A 87 -1.94 -5.48 -16.35
C THR A 87 -0.55 -5.98 -16.71
N ALA A 88 0.11 -6.65 -15.77
CA ALA A 88 1.39 -7.27 -16.00
C ALA A 88 1.28 -8.44 -16.98
N ASP A 89 2.26 -8.59 -17.86
CA ASP A 89 2.29 -9.68 -18.85
C ASP A 89 2.34 -11.06 -18.17
N GLU A 90 3.07 -11.16 -17.05
CA GLU A 90 3.20 -12.39 -16.26
C GLU A 90 2.08 -12.55 -15.22
N GLY A 91 1.06 -11.68 -15.23
CA GLY A 91 -0.12 -11.80 -14.37
C GLY A 91 0.11 -11.46 -12.90
N LEU A 92 1.25 -10.83 -12.56
CA LEU A 92 1.57 -10.42 -11.19
C LEU A 92 0.55 -9.41 -10.62
N TRP A 93 0.00 -8.54 -11.48
CA TRP A 93 -1.12 -7.67 -11.12
C TRP A 93 -2.07 -7.45 -12.29
N SER A 94 -3.29 -7.05 -11.95
CA SER A 94 -4.26 -6.47 -12.88
C SER A 94 -5.15 -5.48 -12.13
N SER A 95 -5.28 -4.26 -12.65
CA SER A 95 -6.12 -3.23 -12.05
C SER A 95 -7.63 -3.45 -12.24
N GLY A 96 -8.02 -4.29 -13.20
CA GLY A 96 -9.34 -4.17 -13.82
C GLY A 96 -9.49 -2.86 -14.60
N SER A 97 -10.71 -2.54 -15.03
CA SER A 97 -11.00 -1.26 -15.68
C SER A 97 -10.84 -0.10 -14.69
N LEU A 98 -10.11 0.93 -15.12
CA LEU A 98 -10.00 2.22 -14.46
C LEU A 98 -10.80 3.24 -15.26
N ASP A 99 -11.83 3.81 -14.66
CA ASP A 99 -12.56 4.97 -15.20
C ASP A 99 -11.73 6.25 -15.01
N SER A 100 -12.20 7.37 -15.58
CA SER A 100 -11.53 8.66 -15.44
C SER A 100 -11.43 9.09 -13.97
N GLY A 101 -10.20 9.36 -13.52
CA GLY A 101 -9.85 9.71 -12.16
C GLY A 101 -9.54 8.51 -11.25
N ASP A 102 -9.76 7.27 -11.72
CA ASP A 102 -9.47 6.09 -10.92
C ASP A 102 -7.96 5.89 -10.77
N VAL A 103 -7.62 5.29 -9.63
CA VAL A 103 -6.24 5.05 -9.19
C VAL A 103 -6.05 3.57 -8.89
N PHE A 104 -4.93 3.02 -9.32
CA PHE A 104 -4.47 1.68 -8.95
C PHE A 104 -3.06 1.75 -8.37
N GLU A 105 -2.79 0.95 -7.35
CA GLU A 105 -1.49 0.92 -6.68
C GLU A 105 -0.96 -0.51 -6.58
N PHE A 106 0.34 -0.68 -6.78
CA PHE A 106 1.01 -1.96 -6.60
C PHE A 106 2.40 -1.77 -5.98
N THR A 107 2.67 -2.53 -4.91
CA THR A 107 3.96 -2.55 -4.21
C THR A 107 4.83 -3.69 -4.73
N PHE A 108 6.07 -3.39 -5.11
CA PHE A 108 7.00 -4.38 -5.64
C PHE A 108 7.87 -4.96 -4.52
N SER A 109 7.86 -6.28 -4.35
CA SER A 109 8.61 -6.97 -3.29
C SER A 109 9.84 -7.73 -3.78
N GLU A 110 10.06 -7.81 -5.08
CA GLU A 110 11.16 -8.57 -5.68
C GLU A 110 11.86 -7.73 -6.75
N PRO A 111 13.20 -7.81 -6.87
CA PRO A 111 13.91 -7.17 -7.96
C PRO A 111 13.56 -7.84 -9.28
N GLY A 112 13.54 -7.07 -10.37
CA GLY A 112 13.22 -7.61 -11.68
C GLY A 112 12.81 -6.56 -12.70
N THR A 113 12.47 -7.03 -13.90
CA THR A 113 11.86 -6.20 -14.94
C THR A 113 10.46 -6.72 -15.21
N TYR A 114 9.46 -5.85 -15.03
CA TYR A 114 8.06 -6.17 -15.20
C TYR A 114 7.51 -5.41 -16.40
N THR A 115 7.12 -6.13 -17.45
CA THR A 115 6.40 -5.54 -18.59
C THR A 115 4.90 -5.63 -18.35
N TYR A 116 4.18 -4.63 -18.84
CA TYR A 116 2.74 -4.52 -18.65
C TYR A 116 2.09 -3.77 -19.79
N LEU A 117 0.77 -3.95 -19.93
CA LEU A 117 -0.02 -3.35 -20.99
C LEU A 117 -1.42 -2.91 -20.53
N CYS A 118 -2.08 -2.11 -21.38
CA CYS A 118 -3.52 -1.89 -21.31
C CYS A 118 -4.23 -2.96 -22.15
N THR A 119 -5.06 -3.80 -21.52
CA THR A 119 -5.77 -4.90 -22.19
C THR A 119 -6.88 -4.42 -23.12
N ILE A 120 -7.39 -3.20 -22.90
CA ILE A 120 -8.39 -2.53 -23.75
C ILE A 120 -7.71 -1.91 -24.99
N HIS A 121 -6.50 -1.38 -24.83
CA HIS A 121 -5.72 -0.70 -25.86
C HIS A 121 -4.30 -1.31 -25.97
N PRO A 122 -4.12 -2.45 -26.64
CA PRO A 122 -2.88 -3.25 -26.55
C PRO A 122 -1.60 -2.58 -27.08
N SER A 123 -1.70 -1.44 -27.77
CA SER A 123 -0.54 -0.63 -28.16
C SER A 123 0.11 0.10 -26.98
N MET A 124 -0.63 0.28 -25.88
CA MET A 124 -0.11 0.86 -24.65
C MET A 124 0.68 -0.19 -23.88
N THR A 125 1.98 0.01 -23.80
CA THR A 125 2.90 -0.87 -23.06
C THR A 125 3.80 -0.04 -22.16
N GLY A 126 4.24 -0.64 -21.06
CA GLY A 126 5.19 -0.04 -20.14
C GLY A 126 6.13 -1.08 -19.53
N THR A 127 7.14 -0.60 -18.82
CA THR A 127 8.13 -1.43 -18.14
C THR A 127 8.48 -0.81 -16.78
N ILE A 128 8.53 -1.64 -15.74
CA ILE A 128 9.01 -1.27 -14.41
C ILE A 128 10.26 -2.07 -14.13
N THR A 129 11.37 -1.39 -13.83
CA THR A 129 12.58 -2.03 -13.32
C THR A 129 12.64 -1.85 -11.82
N VAL A 130 12.72 -2.94 -11.08
CA VAL A 130 12.84 -2.94 -9.62
C VAL A 130 14.27 -3.33 -9.25
N THR A 131 14.93 -2.46 -8.52
CA THR A 131 16.28 -2.69 -7.97
C THR A 131 16.23 -2.87 -6.47
N GLU A 132 17.30 -3.40 -5.89
CA GLU A 132 17.51 -3.40 -4.43
C GLU A 132 17.58 -1.97 -3.82
#